data_AF-A0A1H4HPZ0-F1
#
_entry.id   AF-A0A1H4HPZ0-F1
#
_cell.length_a   1.000
_cell.length_b   1.000
_cell.length_c   1.000
_cell.angle_alpha   90.00
_cell.angle_beta   90.00
_cell.angle_gamma   90.00
#
_symmetry.space_group_name_H-M   'P 1'
#
loop_
_entity.id
_entity.type
_entity.pdbx_description
1 polymer ?
#
loop_
_entity_poly.entity_id
_entity_poly.type
_entity_poly.pdbx_seq_one_letter_code
_entity_poly.pdbx_strand_id
1 'polypeptide(L)'
;METKAEMKKMLFVQSEDETTFVQSIMEHQDTLISIAYSYLRNRHDALEAVQEMTCRAWIKRRSLKNEKAFKSWIIRILIYVCIDEQRRRKRATPLPSEGLEEAISESGSAGCSDNRLAMWSMLEKIKPKYRHVLLLKYYNDMTSIEIASILGKPEGTIKTWQHKGLELLRKQMKIRGDWHDN
;
A
#
# COMPACT_ATOMS: atom_id res chain seq x y z
N MET A 1 -0.98 -49.74 -7.13
CA MET A 1 0.03 -49.06 -6.29
C MET A 1 0.63 -47.83 -6.98
N GLU A 2 0.46 -47.64 -8.29
CA GLU A 2 1.02 -46.51 -9.07
C GLU A 2 0.40 -45.14 -8.72
N THR A 3 -0.88 -45.07 -8.35
CA THR A 3 -1.59 -43.82 -8.07
C THR A 3 -1.08 -43.04 -6.86
N LYS A 4 -0.60 -43.70 -5.80
CA LYS A 4 -0.06 -43.00 -4.61
C LYS A 4 1.32 -42.39 -4.86
N ALA A 5 2.16 -43.03 -5.67
CA ALA A 5 3.48 -42.53 -6.02
C ALA A 5 3.40 -41.36 -6.99
N GLU A 6 2.49 -41.43 -7.97
CA GLU A 6 2.20 -40.32 -8.90
C GLU A 6 1.53 -39.14 -8.20
N MET A 7 0.54 -39.37 -7.33
CA MET A 7 -0.04 -38.30 -6.50
C MET A 7 1.00 -37.66 -5.58
N LYS A 8 1.87 -38.46 -4.94
CA LYS A 8 2.95 -37.93 -4.10
C LYS A 8 3.92 -37.11 -4.93
N LYS A 9 4.31 -37.57 -6.12
CA LYS A 9 5.19 -36.82 -7.04
C LYS A 9 4.52 -35.52 -7.52
N MET A 10 3.22 -35.52 -7.81
CA MET A 10 2.45 -34.31 -8.14
C MET A 10 2.34 -33.33 -6.97
N LEU A 11 2.13 -33.82 -5.74
CA LEU A 11 2.10 -33.00 -4.53
C LEU A 11 3.46 -32.33 -4.28
N PHE A 12 4.56 -33.10 -4.42
CA PHE A 12 5.92 -32.59 -4.21
C PHE A 12 6.35 -31.60 -5.32
N VAL A 13 5.98 -31.84 -6.59
CA VAL A 13 6.24 -30.90 -7.70
C VAL A 13 5.42 -29.62 -7.56
N GLN A 14 4.17 -29.70 -7.09
CA GLN A 14 3.40 -28.48 -6.76
C GLN A 14 4.09 -27.71 -5.62
N SER A 15 4.57 -28.40 -4.59
CA SER A 15 5.23 -27.77 -3.43
C SER A 15 6.50 -26.97 -3.76
N GLU A 16 7.22 -27.33 -4.82
CA GLU A 16 8.44 -26.60 -5.24
C GLU A 16 8.10 -25.26 -5.92
N ASP A 17 7.00 -25.21 -6.69
CA ASP A 17 6.47 -23.96 -7.27
C ASP A 17 5.88 -23.05 -6.17
N GLU A 18 5.19 -23.62 -5.16
CA GLU A 18 4.66 -22.81 -4.05
C GLU A 18 5.77 -22.23 -3.18
N THR A 19 6.78 -23.03 -2.83
CA THR A 19 7.91 -22.58 -2.02
C THR A 19 8.72 -21.50 -2.74
N THR A 20 8.99 -21.68 -4.02
CA THR A 20 9.70 -20.66 -4.83
C THR A 20 8.92 -19.35 -4.91
N PHE A 21 7.60 -19.42 -5.09
CA PHE A 21 6.75 -18.23 -5.13
C PHE A 21 6.73 -17.49 -3.80
N VAL A 22 6.54 -18.21 -2.69
CA VAL A 22 6.54 -17.62 -1.35
C VAL A 22 7.91 -17.00 -1.05
N GLN A 23 9.00 -17.69 -1.39
CA GLN A 23 10.35 -17.17 -1.22
C GLN A 23 10.55 -15.85 -1.99
N SER A 24 10.07 -15.78 -3.23
CA SER A 24 10.10 -14.56 -4.05
C SER A 24 9.34 -13.40 -3.39
N ILE A 25 8.23 -13.67 -2.68
CA ILE A 25 7.52 -12.65 -1.90
C ILE A 25 8.32 -12.24 -0.67
N MET A 26 8.93 -13.20 0.03
CA MET A 26 9.71 -12.96 1.24
C MET A 26 10.92 -12.06 0.98
N GLU A 27 11.54 -12.14 -0.19
CA GLU A 27 12.59 -11.21 -0.64
C GLU A 27 12.14 -9.74 -0.68
N HIS A 28 10.83 -9.49 -0.72
CA HIS A 28 10.23 -8.16 -0.73
C HIS A 28 9.45 -7.82 0.54
N GLN A 29 9.50 -8.66 1.58
CA GLN A 29 8.68 -8.53 2.78
C GLN A 29 8.77 -7.15 3.43
N ASP A 30 9.96 -6.62 3.66
CA ASP A 30 10.14 -5.32 4.34
C ASP A 30 9.55 -4.18 3.52
N THR A 31 9.72 -4.22 2.20
CA THR A 31 9.13 -3.24 1.28
C THR A 31 7.62 -3.33 1.30
N LEU A 32 7.05 -4.53 1.25
CA LEU A 32 5.61 -4.77 1.29
C LEU A 32 5.00 -4.29 2.61
N ILE A 33 5.61 -4.62 3.75
CA ILE A 33 5.16 -4.15 5.07
C ILE A 33 5.26 -2.63 5.17
N SER A 34 6.35 -2.02 4.68
CA SER A 34 6.52 -0.56 4.67
C SER A 34 5.44 0.14 3.84
N ILE A 35 5.11 -0.39 2.66
CA ILE A 35 4.03 0.13 1.81
C ILE A 35 2.67 -0.05 2.52
N ALA A 36 2.36 -1.24 3.01
CA ALA A 36 1.09 -1.51 3.69
C ALA A 36 0.91 -0.61 4.92
N TYR A 37 1.99 -0.42 5.69
CA TYR A 37 2.02 0.47 6.85
C TYR A 37 1.82 1.93 6.46
N SER A 38 2.38 2.39 5.33
CA SER A 38 2.11 3.73 4.85
C SER A 38 0.61 3.89 4.59
N TYR A 39 -0.11 2.90 4.05
CA TYR A 39 -1.54 3.02 3.78
C TYR A 39 -2.46 2.84 5.01
N LEU A 40 -2.10 1.99 5.96
CA LEU A 40 -2.99 1.54 7.05
C LEU A 40 -2.61 2.08 8.43
N ARG A 41 -1.36 2.53 8.61
CA ARG A 41 -0.81 3.12 9.86
C ARG A 41 -0.89 2.25 11.11
N ASN A 42 -1.25 0.98 10.96
CA ASN A 42 -1.30 0.00 12.01
C ASN A 42 -0.48 -1.22 11.59
N ARG A 43 0.40 -1.68 12.48
CA ARG A 43 1.34 -2.76 12.21
C ARG A 43 0.64 -4.10 11.95
N HIS A 44 -0.39 -4.41 12.74
CA HIS A 44 -1.18 -5.63 12.59
C HIS A 44 -1.93 -5.62 11.26
N ASP A 45 -2.59 -4.51 10.94
CA ASP A 45 -3.31 -4.36 9.68
C ASP A 45 -2.40 -4.44 8.45
N ALA A 46 -1.18 -3.90 8.58
CA ALA A 46 -0.17 -4.02 7.53
C ALA A 46 0.24 -5.49 7.29
N LEU A 47 0.39 -6.30 8.37
CA LEU A 47 0.67 -7.74 8.24
C LEU A 47 -0.50 -8.47 7.59
N GLU A 48 -1.72 -8.20 8.05
CA GLU A 48 -2.92 -8.82 7.49
C GLU A 48 -3.07 -8.48 6.00
N ALA A 49 -2.79 -7.23 5.61
CA ALA A 49 -2.81 -6.83 4.21
C ALA A 49 -1.74 -7.54 3.36
N VAL A 50 -0.55 -7.78 3.91
CA VAL A 50 0.51 -8.54 3.22
C VAL A 50 0.13 -10.02 3.09
N GLN A 51 -0.48 -10.62 4.11
CA GLN A 51 -0.99 -11.99 4.05
C GLN A 51 -2.10 -12.13 3.01
N GLU A 52 -3.13 -11.27 3.07
CA GLU A 52 -4.22 -11.25 2.09
C GLU A 52 -3.71 -11.00 0.67
N MET A 53 -2.75 -10.09 0.50
CA MET A 53 -2.08 -9.87 -0.78
C MET A 53 -1.40 -11.14 -1.28
N THR A 54 -0.68 -11.85 -0.41
CA THR A 54 0.02 -13.11 -0.74
C THR A 54 -0.97 -14.16 -1.24
N CYS A 55 -2.11 -14.33 -0.57
CA CYS A 55 -3.20 -15.21 -1.00
C CYS A 55 -3.75 -14.80 -2.38
N ARG A 56 -4.07 -13.51 -2.57
CA ARG A 56 -4.56 -12.99 -3.86
C ARG A 56 -3.54 -13.15 -4.98
N ALA A 57 -2.25 -12.94 -4.68
CA ALA A 57 -1.16 -13.11 -5.61
C ALA A 57 -1.01 -14.58 -6.00
N TRP A 58 -1.06 -15.51 -5.05
CA TRP A 58 -1.03 -16.94 -5.32
C TRP A 58 -2.13 -17.36 -6.29
N ILE A 59 -3.38 -16.94 -6.05
CA ILE A 59 -4.51 -17.24 -6.94
C ILE A 59 -4.29 -16.66 -8.34
N LYS A 60 -3.70 -15.46 -8.43
CA LYS A 60 -3.48 -14.74 -9.69
C LYS A 60 -2.14 -15.02 -10.35
N ARG A 61 -1.27 -15.87 -9.80
CA ARG A 61 0.13 -16.05 -10.25
C ARG A 61 0.26 -16.33 -11.74
N ARG A 62 -0.67 -17.11 -12.32
CA ARG A 62 -0.72 -17.42 -13.76
C ARG A 62 -0.98 -16.21 -14.67
N SER A 63 -1.42 -15.07 -14.12
CA SER A 63 -1.59 -13.82 -14.87
C SER A 63 -0.29 -13.04 -15.05
N LEU A 64 0.74 -13.36 -14.27
CA LEU A 64 2.05 -12.74 -14.41
C LEU A 64 2.79 -13.35 -15.60
N LYS A 65 2.87 -12.59 -16.69
CA LYS A 65 3.54 -13.03 -17.93
C LYS A 65 5.03 -12.66 -17.99
N ASN A 66 5.48 -11.76 -17.13
CA ASN A 66 6.84 -11.23 -17.14
C ASN A 66 7.38 -11.22 -15.72
N GLU A 67 8.36 -12.06 -15.44
CA GLU A 67 9.02 -12.18 -14.14
C GLU A 67 9.65 -10.86 -13.69
N LYS A 68 10.18 -10.05 -14.62
CA LYS A 68 10.75 -8.73 -14.30
C LYS A 68 9.70 -7.75 -13.74
N ALA A 69 8.42 -8.04 -13.93
CA ALA A 69 7.31 -7.25 -13.39
C ALA A 69 6.80 -7.77 -12.04
N PHE A 70 7.39 -8.84 -11.47
CA PHE A 70 6.92 -9.47 -10.24
C PHE A 70 6.75 -8.47 -9.09
N LYS A 71 7.81 -7.69 -8.78
CA LYS A 71 7.78 -6.65 -7.74
C LYS A 71 6.65 -5.64 -7.93
N SER A 72 6.52 -5.06 -9.12
CA SER A 72 5.47 -4.06 -9.37
C SER A 72 4.06 -4.67 -9.36
N TRP A 73 3.95 -5.93 -9.78
CA TRP A 73 2.71 -6.68 -9.78
C TRP A 73 2.22 -7.01 -8.35
N ILE A 74 3.07 -7.52 -7.46
CA ILE A 74 2.67 -7.79 -6.06
C ILE A 74 2.36 -6.49 -5.30
N ILE A 75 3.13 -5.42 -5.53
CA ILE A 75 2.87 -4.11 -4.91
C ILE A 75 1.52 -3.55 -5.38
N ARG A 76 1.17 -3.72 -6.66
CA ARG A 76 -0.16 -3.34 -7.16
C ARG A 76 -1.26 -4.09 -6.42
N ILE A 77 -1.14 -5.40 -6.24
CA ILE A 77 -2.14 -6.20 -5.51
C ILE A 77 -2.24 -5.70 -4.06
N LEU A 78 -1.10 -5.45 -3.40
CA LEU A 78 -1.05 -4.93 -2.04
C LEU A 78 -1.81 -3.61 -1.90
N ILE A 79 -1.56 -2.66 -2.80
CA ILE A 79 -2.24 -1.35 -2.79
C ILE A 79 -3.76 -1.52 -2.90
N TYR A 80 -4.24 -2.43 -3.73
CA TYR A 80 -5.68 -2.72 -3.82
C TYR A 80 -6.23 -3.29 -2.51
N VAL A 81 -5.52 -4.22 -1.88
CA VAL A 81 -5.89 -4.76 -0.55
C VAL A 81 -5.99 -3.63 0.49
N CYS A 82 -4.99 -2.75 0.56
CA CYS A 82 -5.01 -1.63 1.50
C CYS A 82 -6.14 -0.61 1.22
N ILE A 83 -6.51 -0.41 -0.06
CA ILE A 83 -7.63 0.45 -0.44
C ILE A 83 -8.97 -0.17 -0.05
N ASP A 84 -9.14 -1.47 -0.31
CA ASP A 84 -10.34 -2.22 0.06
C ASP A 84 -10.54 -2.18 1.58
N GLU A 85 -9.46 -2.35 2.33
CA GLU A 85 -9.44 -2.28 3.78
C GLU A 85 -9.81 -0.89 4.32
N GLN A 86 -9.23 0.19 3.77
CA GLN A 86 -9.64 1.57 4.10
C GLN A 86 -11.13 1.80 3.81
N ARG A 87 -11.66 1.29 2.70
CA ARG A 87 -13.08 1.42 2.35
C ARG A 87 -13.97 0.62 3.31
N ARG A 88 -13.54 -0.56 3.74
CA ARG A 88 -14.24 -1.39 4.72
C ARG A 88 -14.36 -0.67 6.06
N ARG A 89 -13.27 -0.10 6.58
CA ARG A 89 -13.28 0.69 7.84
C ARG A 89 -14.25 1.85 7.78
N LYS A 90 -14.20 2.64 6.70
CA LYS A 90 -15.11 3.78 6.51
C LYS A 90 -16.59 3.41 6.51
N ARG A 91 -16.95 2.17 6.14
CA ARG A 91 -18.33 1.67 6.22
C ARG A 91 -18.68 1.08 7.58
N ALA A 92 -17.70 0.50 8.27
CA ALA A 92 -17.89 -0.14 9.57
C ALA A 92 -17.95 0.87 10.73
N THR A 93 -17.40 2.07 10.55
CA THR A 93 -17.58 3.20 11.47
C THR A 93 -18.89 3.91 11.10
N PRO A 94 -19.93 3.89 11.95
CA PRO A 94 -21.08 4.77 11.77
C PRO A 94 -20.57 6.21 11.76
N LEU A 95 -21.03 7.03 10.82
CA LEU A 95 -20.76 8.47 10.83
C LEU A 95 -21.12 9.00 12.23
N PRO A 96 -20.23 9.72 12.93
CA PRO A 96 -20.70 10.56 14.01
C PRO A 96 -21.65 11.57 13.38
N SER A 97 -22.91 11.56 13.85
CA SER A 97 -23.74 12.76 13.80
C SER A 97 -22.89 13.93 14.29
N GLU A 98 -23.03 15.09 13.65
CA GLU A 98 -22.39 16.35 14.00
C GLU A 98 -22.07 16.47 15.51
N GLY A 99 -20.79 16.54 15.84
CA GLY A 99 -20.30 16.74 17.20
C GLY A 99 -19.70 15.48 17.84
N LEU A 100 -18.41 15.22 17.58
CA LEU A 100 -17.57 14.60 18.60
C LEU A 100 -16.10 14.95 18.35
N GLU A 101 -15.65 16.00 19.04
CA GLU A 101 -14.27 16.09 19.52
C GLU A 101 -13.90 14.80 20.30
N GLU A 102 -12.64 14.40 20.15
CA GLU A 102 -11.94 13.39 20.97
C GLU A 102 -12.24 11.90 20.72
N ALA A 103 -11.38 11.29 19.90
CA ALA A 103 -10.88 9.93 20.14
C ALA A 103 -9.44 9.83 19.64
N ILE A 104 -8.53 10.55 20.32
CA ILE A 104 -7.09 10.36 20.18
C ILE A 104 -6.76 9.06 20.92
N SER A 105 -6.64 7.94 20.20
CA SER A 105 -6.07 6.73 20.77
C SER A 105 -4.58 6.95 21.02
N GLU A 106 -4.22 6.99 22.31
CA GLU A 106 -2.88 6.98 22.83
C GLU A 106 -2.05 5.83 22.24
N SER A 107 -0.95 6.19 21.58
CA SER A 107 0.26 5.38 21.54
C SER A 107 1.45 6.35 21.44
N GLY A 108 2.31 6.31 22.46
CA GLY A 108 3.29 7.34 22.78
C GLY A 108 4.31 7.64 21.68
N SER A 109 4.51 8.94 21.42
CA SER A 109 5.80 9.61 21.19
C SER A 109 5.52 11.11 20.96
N ALA A 110 5.31 11.83 22.07
CA ALA A 110 5.03 13.26 22.07
C ALA A 110 6.25 14.03 21.53
N GLY A 111 6.08 14.66 20.36
CA GLY A 111 7.07 15.52 19.71
C GLY A 111 7.16 15.30 18.20
N CYS A 112 7.11 14.04 17.74
CA CYS A 112 7.16 13.70 16.31
C CYS A 112 5.84 13.13 15.77
N SER A 113 4.95 12.65 16.67
CA SER A 113 3.65 12.08 16.30
C SER A 113 2.69 13.13 15.74
N ASP A 114 2.69 14.36 16.24
CA ASP A 114 1.74 15.41 15.85
C ASP A 114 1.93 15.83 14.38
N ASN A 115 3.16 16.14 13.96
CA ASN A 115 3.46 16.48 12.56
C ASN A 115 3.16 15.33 11.58
N ARG A 116 3.38 14.08 11.99
CA ARG A 116 3.03 12.92 11.14
C ARG A 116 1.51 12.77 11.05
N LEU A 117 0.79 12.84 12.17
CA LEU A 117 -0.68 12.75 12.20
C LEU A 117 -1.32 13.89 11.38
N ALA A 118 -0.77 15.10 11.51
CA ALA A 118 -1.08 16.29 10.73
C ALA A 118 -0.92 16.07 9.23
N MET A 119 0.25 15.61 8.79
CA MET A 119 0.53 15.31 7.38
C MET A 119 -0.48 14.29 6.82
N TRP A 120 -0.82 13.28 7.61
CA TRP A 120 -1.77 12.26 7.21
C TRP A 120 -3.19 12.78 7.02
N SER A 121 -3.69 13.58 7.95
CA SER A 121 -5.02 14.20 7.80
C SER A 121 -5.09 15.13 6.59
N MET A 122 -3.99 15.78 6.21
CA MET A 122 -3.90 16.54 4.95
C MET A 122 -3.95 15.63 3.72
N LEU A 123 -3.16 14.54 3.72
CA LEU A 123 -3.12 13.57 2.63
C LEU A 123 -4.50 12.93 2.40
N GLU A 124 -5.29 12.68 3.44
CA GLU A 124 -6.65 12.13 3.32
C GLU A 124 -7.62 13.06 2.57
N LYS A 125 -7.39 14.38 2.64
CA LYS A 125 -8.18 15.39 1.90
C LYS A 125 -7.77 15.46 0.42
N ILE A 126 -6.65 14.86 0.04
CA ILE A 126 -6.17 14.81 -1.35
C ILE A 126 -6.82 13.64 -2.10
N LYS A 127 -7.24 13.88 -3.34
CA LYS A 127 -7.84 12.82 -4.20
C LYS A 127 -6.93 11.58 -4.26
N PRO A 128 -7.48 10.35 -4.15
CA PRO A 128 -6.68 9.12 -4.01
C PRO A 128 -5.56 8.96 -5.03
N LYS A 129 -5.81 9.25 -6.31
CA LYS A 129 -4.82 9.13 -7.38
C LYS A 129 -3.54 9.95 -7.14
N TYR A 130 -3.64 11.14 -6.54
CA TYR A 130 -2.47 11.96 -6.22
C TYR A 130 -1.82 11.47 -4.93
N ARG A 131 -2.64 11.15 -3.91
CA ARG A 131 -2.18 10.61 -2.63
C ARG A 131 -1.32 9.36 -2.83
N HIS A 132 -1.75 8.40 -3.65
CA HIS A 132 -0.98 7.17 -3.92
C HIS A 132 0.39 7.46 -4.53
N VAL A 133 0.47 8.41 -5.47
CA VAL A 133 1.75 8.81 -6.06
C VAL A 133 2.66 9.43 -5.00
N LEU A 134 2.14 10.29 -4.12
CA LEU A 134 2.93 10.89 -3.04
C LEU A 134 3.43 9.83 -2.04
N LEU A 135 2.58 8.88 -1.64
CA LEU A 135 2.97 7.80 -0.72
C LEU A 135 4.09 6.95 -1.34
N LEU A 136 3.89 6.43 -2.54
CA LEU A 136 4.91 5.60 -3.17
C LEU A 136 6.21 6.37 -3.42
N LYS A 137 6.12 7.66 -3.78
CA LYS A 137 7.30 8.48 -4.07
C LYS A 137 8.11 8.86 -2.83
N TYR A 138 7.44 9.29 -1.76
CA TYR A 138 8.10 9.93 -0.62
C TYR A 138 8.12 9.08 0.65
N TYR A 139 7.19 8.13 0.81
CA TYR A 139 7.22 7.18 1.93
C TYR A 139 7.95 5.89 1.57
N ASN A 140 8.04 5.56 0.28
CA ASN A 140 8.62 4.30 -0.20
C ASN A 140 9.74 4.52 -1.23
N ASP A 141 10.21 5.76 -1.41
CA ASP A 141 11.34 6.16 -2.27
C ASP A 141 11.30 5.65 -3.72
N MET A 142 10.11 5.38 -4.26
CA MET A 142 9.98 4.81 -5.59
C MET A 142 10.24 5.84 -6.70
N THR A 143 10.78 5.37 -7.82
CA THR A 143 10.93 6.17 -9.03
C THR A 143 9.60 6.38 -9.74
N SER A 144 9.49 7.44 -10.56
CA SER A 144 8.27 7.68 -11.35
C SER A 144 7.96 6.53 -12.32
N ILE A 145 8.99 5.83 -12.80
CA ILE A 145 8.89 4.67 -13.69
C ILE A 145 8.32 3.46 -12.92
N GLU A 146 8.81 3.18 -11.71
CA GLU A 146 8.26 2.11 -10.87
C GLU A 146 6.79 2.39 -10.52
N ILE A 147 6.47 3.63 -10.13
CA ILE A 147 5.10 4.03 -9.80
C ILE A 147 4.18 3.89 -11.02
N ALA A 148 4.66 4.25 -12.21
CA ALA A 148 3.94 4.06 -13.48
C ALA A 148 3.62 2.59 -13.73
N SER A 149 4.62 1.72 -13.54
CA SER A 149 4.49 0.26 -13.65
C SER A 149 3.50 -0.30 -12.62
N ILE A 150 3.50 0.20 -11.39
CA ILE A 150 2.60 -0.23 -10.30
C ILE A 150 1.17 0.26 -10.55
N LEU A 151 0.96 1.52 -10.90
CA LEU A 151 -0.38 2.11 -11.06
C LEU A 151 -0.99 1.87 -12.45
N GLY A 152 -0.21 1.36 -13.41
CA GLY A 152 -0.68 1.08 -14.77
C GLY A 152 -1.02 2.37 -15.52
N LYS A 153 -0.17 3.39 -15.38
CA LYS A 153 -0.34 4.72 -16.00
C LYS A 153 0.97 5.16 -16.66
N PRO A 154 0.92 5.99 -17.71
CA PRO A 154 2.13 6.53 -18.33
C PRO A 154 2.96 7.33 -17.33
N GLU A 155 4.29 7.29 -17.45
CA GLU A 155 5.21 8.04 -16.56
C GLU A 155 4.90 9.54 -16.55
N GLY A 156 4.59 10.14 -17.70
CA GLY A 156 4.17 11.55 -17.79
C GLY A 156 2.89 11.85 -16.98
N THR A 157 1.96 10.89 -16.90
CA THR A 157 0.77 11.00 -16.05
C THR A 157 1.16 10.97 -14.58
N ILE A 158 2.09 10.09 -14.19
CA ILE A 158 2.60 10.03 -12.80
C ILE A 158 3.29 11.33 -12.40
N LYS A 159 4.15 11.89 -13.25
CA LYS A 159 4.80 13.19 -13.00
C LYS A 159 3.77 14.32 -12.83
N THR A 160 2.75 14.33 -13.69
CA THR A 160 1.65 15.30 -13.59
C THR A 160 0.88 15.12 -12.27
N TRP A 161 0.58 13.88 -11.88
CA TRP A 161 -0.12 13.58 -10.63
C TRP A 161 0.72 13.91 -9.39
N GLN A 162 2.04 13.68 -9.45
CA GLN A 162 2.98 14.08 -8.41
C GLN A 162 2.98 15.59 -8.22
N HIS A 163 3.12 16.36 -9.31
CA HIS A 163 3.09 17.82 -9.27
C HIS A 163 1.78 18.33 -8.66
N LYS A 164 0.63 17.85 -9.17
CA LYS A 164 -0.70 18.23 -8.65
C LYS A 164 -0.89 17.81 -7.19
N GLY A 165 -0.37 16.65 -6.79
CA GLY A 165 -0.40 16.19 -5.41
C GLY A 165 0.36 17.13 -4.48
N LEU A 166 1.58 17.52 -4.85
CA LEU A 166 2.39 18.47 -4.08
C LEU A 166 1.73 19.84 -3.99
N GLU A 167 1.16 20.34 -5.08
CA GLU A 167 0.43 21.61 -5.11
C GLU A 167 -0.75 21.61 -4.13
N LEU A 168 -1.56 20.54 -4.15
CA LEU A 168 -2.67 20.37 -3.21
C LEU A 168 -2.17 20.25 -1.76
N LEU A 169 -1.07 19.54 -1.53
CA LEU A 169 -0.50 19.40 -0.19
C LEU A 169 0.00 20.75 0.34
N ARG A 170 0.72 21.53 -0.48
CA ARG A 170 1.15 22.90 -0.13
C ARG A 170 -0.03 23.78 0.21
N LYS A 171 -1.12 23.70 -0.56
CA LYS A 171 -2.35 24.45 -0.25
C LYS A 171 -2.91 24.08 1.13
N GLN A 172 -2.92 22.80 1.49
CA GLN A 172 -3.38 22.37 2.81
C GLN A 172 -2.45 22.83 3.94
N MET A 173 -1.14 22.80 3.74
CA MET A 173 -0.17 23.30 4.73
C MET A 173 -0.30 24.82 4.92
N LYS A 174 -0.51 25.59 3.85
CA LYS A 174 -0.80 27.05 3.93
C LYS A 174 -2.04 27.35 4.76
N ILE A 175 -3.13 26.61 4.53
CA ILE A 175 -4.40 26.80 5.28
C ILE A 175 -4.21 26.56 6.78
N ARG A 176 -3.33 25.64 7.17
CA ARG A 176 -3.03 25.34 8.57
C ARG A 176 -2.01 26.30 9.21
N GLY A 177 -1.30 27.09 8.41
CA GLY A 177 -0.23 27.97 8.88
C GLY A 177 1.15 27.28 8.99
N ASP A 178 1.28 26.04 8.51
CA ASP A 178 2.51 25.23 8.61
C ASP A 178 3.53 25.54 7.48
N TRP A 179 3.21 26.45 6.56
CA TRP A 179 4.05 26.75 5.41
C TRP A 179 4.26 28.25 5.24
N HIS A 180 5.51 28.68 5.37
CA HIS A 180 5.95 30.05 5.13
C HIS A 180 6.63 30.12 3.76
N ASP A 181 6.16 31.03 2.88
CA ASP A 181 6.88 31.40 1.66
C ASP A 181 8.17 32.11 2.10
N ASN A 182 9.32 31.44 1.90
CA ASN A 182 10.66 32.04 2.05
C ASN A 182 11.21 32.40 0.67
#